data_AF-A0A0D3C9J7-F1
#
_entry.id   AF-A0A0D3C9J7-F1
#
_cell.length_a   1.000
_cell.length_b   1.000
_cell.length_c   1.000
_cell.angle_alpha   90.00
_cell.angle_beta   90.00
_cell.angle_gamma   90.00
#
_symmetry.space_group_name_H-M   'P 1'
#
loop_
_entity.id
_entity.type
_entity.pdbx_description
1 polymer ?
#
loop_
_entity_poly.entity_id
_entity_poly.type
_entity_poly.pdbx_seq_one_letter_code
_entity_poly.pdbx_strand_id
1 'polypeptide(L)'
;MSAEVLKQRGVYDPKKLFGLMTPETELARAFVAERFVLYVEDVHVPVIGGHCSLTALPLFSKTTPPYREFFEARGAERFVLSLLRALGGANDMFQCCFVESNMFEDIPFFGSTVKLGKKGVEAIN
;
A
#
# COMPACT_ATOMS: atom_id res chain seq x y z
N MET A 1 8.88 -32.90 -11.29
CA MET A 1 8.88 -33.91 -12.37
C MET A 1 9.97 -33.66 -13.40
N SER A 2 10.06 -32.49 -14.04
CA SER A 2 11.02 -32.26 -15.14
C SER A 2 12.50 -32.38 -14.75
N ALA A 3 12.88 -31.88 -13.56
CA ALA A 3 14.25 -32.02 -13.05
C ALA A 3 14.70 -33.49 -12.94
N GLU A 4 13.80 -34.36 -12.49
CA GLU A 4 14.11 -35.77 -12.27
C GLU A 4 14.31 -36.52 -13.59
N VAL A 5 13.49 -36.21 -14.61
CA VAL A 5 13.64 -36.76 -15.97
C VAL A 5 14.99 -36.37 -16.57
N LEU A 6 15.44 -35.13 -16.38
CA LEU A 6 16.73 -34.66 -16.89
C LEU A 6 17.91 -35.34 -16.19
N LYS A 7 17.80 -35.59 -14.87
CA LYS A 7 18.82 -36.32 -14.10
C LYS A 7 18.95 -37.77 -14.57
N GLN A 8 17.82 -38.45 -14.77
CA GLN A 8 17.79 -39.83 -15.28
C GLN A 8 18.46 -39.97 -16.65
N ARG A 9 18.45 -38.91 -17.46
CA ARG A 9 19.11 -38.87 -18.77
C ARG A 9 20.55 -38.34 -18.74
N GLY A 10 21.09 -38.00 -17.58
CA GLY A 10 22.46 -37.49 -17.44
C GLY A 10 22.71 -36.10 -18.04
N VAL A 11 21.65 -35.35 -18.36
CA VAL A 11 21.72 -34.03 -19.03
C VAL A 11 21.22 -32.88 -18.15
N TYR A 12 21.05 -33.13 -16.84
CA TYR A 12 20.59 -32.12 -15.90
C TYR A 12 21.61 -31.02 -15.70
N ASP A 13 21.24 -29.80 -16.07
CA ASP A 13 21.96 -28.57 -15.75
C ASP A 13 21.01 -27.63 -14.98
N PRO A 14 21.24 -27.38 -13.68
CA PRO A 14 20.37 -26.53 -12.89
C PRO A 14 20.32 -25.07 -13.40
N LYS A 15 21.35 -24.62 -14.13
CA LYS A 15 21.38 -23.26 -14.71
C LYS A 15 20.51 -23.13 -15.96
N LYS A 16 19.95 -24.23 -16.47
CA LYS A 16 19.14 -24.29 -17.70
C LYS A 16 17.71 -24.76 -17.45
N LEU A 17 17.33 -25.04 -16.21
CA LEU A 17 15.98 -25.43 -15.84
C LEU A 17 15.31 -24.29 -15.07
N PHE A 18 14.23 -23.75 -15.62
CA PHE A 18 13.50 -22.64 -15.03
C PHE A 18 12.05 -23.03 -14.74
N GLY A 19 11.57 -22.64 -13.56
CA GLY A 19 10.14 -22.64 -13.23
C GLY A 19 9.55 -21.28 -13.60
N LEU A 20 8.49 -21.28 -14.39
CA LEU A 20 7.81 -20.05 -14.77
C LEU A 20 6.97 -19.54 -13.59
N MET A 21 7.18 -18.27 -13.21
CA MET A 21 6.47 -17.57 -12.13
C MET A 21 5.86 -16.23 -12.59
N THR A 22 5.90 -15.99 -13.91
CA THR A 22 5.45 -14.74 -14.52
C THR A 22 3.97 -14.46 -14.27
N PRO A 23 3.03 -15.43 -14.39
CA PRO A 23 1.61 -15.16 -14.14
C PRO A 23 1.32 -14.63 -12.73
N GLU A 24 1.99 -15.15 -11.70
CA GLU A 24 1.82 -14.64 -10.32
C GLU A 24 2.35 -13.22 -10.18
N THR A 25 3.44 -12.91 -10.88
CA THR A 25 4.03 -11.57 -10.91
C THR A 25 3.09 -10.58 -11.58
N GLU A 26 2.53 -10.92 -12.73
CA GLU A 26 1.58 -10.06 -13.46
C GLU A 26 0.28 -9.85 -12.67
N LEU A 27 -0.23 -10.88 -11.99
CA LEU A 27 -1.40 -10.75 -11.11
C LEU A 27 -1.12 -9.81 -9.93
N ALA A 28 0.04 -9.95 -9.28
CA ALA A 28 0.43 -9.08 -8.18
C ALA A 28 0.62 -7.62 -8.62
N ARG A 29 1.20 -7.39 -9.81
CA ARG A 29 1.35 -6.07 -10.41
C ARG A 29 0.00 -5.43 -10.74
N ALA A 30 -0.90 -6.17 -11.37
CA ALA A 30 -2.25 -5.70 -11.68
C ALA A 30 -3.01 -5.29 -10.40
N PHE A 31 -2.92 -6.09 -9.33
CA PHE A 31 -3.55 -5.77 -8.06
C PHE A 31 -3.04 -4.45 -7.44
N VAL A 32 -1.73 -4.24 -7.44
CA VAL A 32 -1.12 -3.00 -6.93
C VAL A 32 -1.48 -1.81 -7.83
N ALA A 33 -1.39 -1.99 -9.16
CA ALA A 33 -1.72 -0.95 -10.13
C ALA A 33 -3.19 -0.48 -10.00
N GLU A 34 -4.14 -1.42 -9.90
CA GLU A 34 -5.55 -1.11 -9.69
C GLU A 34 -5.76 -0.37 -8.36
N ARG A 35 -5.14 -0.85 -7.28
CA ARG A 35 -5.33 -0.28 -5.95
C ARG A 35 -4.82 1.15 -5.85
N PHE A 36 -3.78 1.49 -6.59
CA PHE A 36 -3.10 2.79 -6.51
C PHE A 36 -3.27 3.66 -7.76
N VAL A 37 -4.12 3.25 -8.70
CA VAL A 37 -4.41 3.99 -9.94
C VAL A 37 -3.12 4.28 -10.71
N LEU A 38 -2.31 3.25 -10.90
CA LEU A 38 -1.08 3.29 -11.68
C LEU A 38 -1.21 2.47 -12.96
N TYR A 39 -0.30 2.71 -13.89
CA TYR A 39 -0.07 1.81 -15.01
C TYR A 39 0.70 0.56 -14.55
N VAL A 40 0.35 -0.60 -15.09
CA VAL A 40 0.93 -1.90 -14.68
C VAL A 40 2.42 -1.94 -15.01
N GLU A 41 2.82 -1.27 -16.08
CA GLU A 41 4.18 -1.13 -16.59
C GLU A 41 5.10 -0.46 -15.57
N ASP A 42 4.56 0.49 -14.80
CA ASP A 42 5.29 1.26 -13.80
C ASP A 42 5.38 0.55 -12.44
N VAL A 43 4.70 -0.59 -12.30
CA VAL A 43 4.60 -1.34 -11.04
C VAL A 43 5.46 -2.60 -11.12
N HIS A 44 6.36 -2.76 -10.15
CA HIS A 44 7.11 -3.99 -9.94
C HIS A 44 6.80 -4.56 -8.54
N VAL A 45 6.39 -5.83 -8.50
CA VAL A 45 6.12 -6.57 -7.27
C VAL A 45 6.97 -7.83 -7.27
N PRO A 46 7.98 -7.95 -6.39
CA PRO A 46 8.73 -9.19 -6.24
C PRO A 46 7.81 -10.31 -5.74
N VAL A 47 7.78 -11.44 -6.43
CA VAL A 47 7.06 -12.65 -6.00
C VAL A 47 8.06 -13.78 -5.78
N ILE A 48 8.00 -14.41 -4.61
CA ILE A 48 8.85 -15.54 -4.24
C ILE A 48 8.00 -16.78 -3.89
N GLY A 49 8.64 -17.93 -3.71
CA GLY A 49 7.95 -19.17 -3.31
C GLY A 49 7.65 -20.10 -4.49
N GLY A 50 6.43 -20.62 -4.57
CA GLY A 50 5.99 -21.55 -5.62
C GLY A 50 4.94 -20.96 -6.57
N HIS A 51 4.54 -21.73 -7.58
CA HIS A 51 3.62 -21.31 -8.67
C HIS A 51 2.13 -21.56 -8.35
N CYS A 52 1.74 -21.52 -7.09
CA CYS A 52 0.35 -21.72 -6.68
C CYS A 52 -0.03 -20.58 -5.75
N SER A 53 -1.28 -20.11 -5.80
CA SER A 53 -1.75 -18.94 -5.05
C SER A 53 -1.47 -19.02 -3.54
N LEU A 54 -1.37 -20.22 -2.98
CA LEU A 54 -1.06 -20.45 -1.56
C LEU A 54 0.45 -20.42 -1.25
N THR A 55 1.29 -20.67 -2.25
CA THR A 55 2.74 -20.77 -2.10
C THR A 55 3.51 -19.64 -2.78
N ALA A 56 2.84 -18.87 -3.65
CA ALA A 56 3.34 -17.64 -4.25
C ALA A 56 3.16 -16.50 -3.24
N LEU A 57 4.27 -15.89 -2.82
CA LEU A 57 4.28 -14.82 -1.83
C LEU A 57 4.68 -13.50 -2.49
N PRO A 58 3.71 -12.62 -2.81
CA PRO A 58 4.00 -11.27 -3.27
C PRO A 58 4.52 -10.40 -2.12
N LEU A 59 5.71 -9.83 -2.30
CA LEU A 59 6.38 -9.00 -1.31
C LEU A 59 5.97 -7.54 -1.47
N PHE A 60 4.76 -7.20 -1.03
CA PHE A 60 4.24 -5.82 -1.15
C PHE A 60 5.09 -4.77 -0.44
N SER A 61 5.84 -5.16 0.61
CA SER A 61 6.79 -4.29 1.30
C SER A 61 8.04 -3.94 0.49
N LYS A 62 8.26 -4.60 -0.65
CA LYS A 62 9.39 -4.41 -1.57
C LYS A 62 8.93 -4.03 -2.98
N THR A 63 7.74 -3.46 -3.09
CA THR A 63 7.19 -2.92 -4.34
C THR A 63 7.99 -1.73 -4.86
N THR A 64 7.97 -1.53 -6.18
CA THR A 64 8.39 -0.28 -6.81
C THR A 64 7.21 0.23 -7.65
N PRO A 65 6.80 1.50 -7.50
CA PRO A 65 7.28 2.47 -6.50
C PRO A 65 6.99 2.01 -5.05
N PRO A 66 7.72 2.53 -4.05
CA PRO A 66 7.66 2.00 -2.69
C PRO A 66 6.30 2.30 -2.04
N TYR A 67 5.76 1.29 -1.33
CA TYR A 67 4.47 1.37 -0.64
C TYR A 67 4.27 2.61 0.26
N ARG A 68 5.37 3.19 0.78
CA ARG A 68 5.34 4.36 1.67
C ARG A 68 4.84 5.64 0.97
N GLU A 69 5.19 5.85 -0.30
CA GLU A 69 4.76 7.02 -1.06
C GLU A 69 3.24 7.04 -1.24
N PHE A 70 2.62 5.87 -1.40
CA PHE A 70 1.16 5.77 -1.50
C PHE A 70 0.43 5.97 -0.17
N PHE A 71 1.09 5.69 0.95
CA PHE A 71 0.50 5.92 2.28
C PHE A 71 0.33 7.41 2.56
N GLU A 72 1.30 8.23 2.16
CA GLU A 72 1.21 9.69 2.30
C GLU A 72 0.10 10.26 1.42
N ALA A 73 0.05 9.85 0.15
CA ALA A 73 -1.01 10.26 -0.77
C ALA A 73 -2.41 9.85 -0.26
N ARG A 74 -2.57 8.63 0.25
CA ARG A 74 -3.84 8.17 0.84
C ARG A 74 -4.17 8.81 2.19
N GLY A 75 -3.16 9.14 2.98
CA GLY A 75 -3.33 9.92 4.21
C GLY A 75 -3.94 11.28 3.89
N ALA A 76 -3.37 11.98 2.92
CA ALA A 76 -3.88 13.24 2.42
C ALA A 76 -5.29 13.11 1.81
N GLU A 77 -5.52 12.10 0.94
CA GLU A 77 -6.84 11.84 0.35
C GLU A 77 -7.90 11.58 1.42
N ARG A 78 -7.62 10.70 2.40
CA ARG A 78 -8.55 10.40 3.50
C ARG A 78 -8.84 11.62 4.34
N PHE A 79 -7.84 12.45 4.59
CA PHE A 79 -8.04 13.69 5.31
C PHE A 79 -8.94 14.65 4.52
N VAL A 80 -8.65 14.89 3.25
CA VAL A 80 -9.47 15.75 2.36
C VAL A 80 -10.89 15.22 2.25
N LEU A 81 -11.08 13.92 2.06
CA LEU A 81 -12.40 13.30 1.99
C LEU A 81 -13.16 13.44 3.31
N SER A 82 -12.48 13.29 4.44
CA SER A 82 -13.07 13.50 5.77
C SER A 82 -13.51 14.95 5.96
N LEU A 83 -12.69 15.90 5.51
CA LEU A 83 -13.00 17.32 5.51
C LEU A 83 -14.21 17.63 4.62
N LEU A 84 -14.25 17.13 3.39
CA LEU A 84 -15.38 17.31 2.47
C LEU A 84 -16.68 16.74 3.03
N ARG A 85 -16.62 15.57 3.68
CA ARG A 85 -17.79 14.97 4.35
C ARG A 85 -18.27 15.83 5.52
N ALA A 86 -17.34 16.32 6.34
CA ALA A 86 -17.66 17.23 7.44
C ALA A 86 -18.28 18.55 6.96
N LEU A 87 -17.76 19.11 5.86
CA LEU A 87 -18.34 20.27 5.17
C LEU A 87 -19.76 19.99 4.64
N GLY A 88 -19.99 18.78 4.13
CA GLY A 88 -21.31 18.27 3.73
C GLY A 88 -22.28 18.03 4.89
N GLY A 89 -21.83 18.19 6.14
CA GLY A 89 -22.65 18.02 7.34
C GLY A 89 -22.64 16.62 7.94
N ALA A 90 -21.68 15.77 7.56
CA ALA A 90 -21.43 14.53 8.30
C ALA A 90 -20.92 14.87 9.71
N ASN A 91 -21.50 14.22 10.73
CA ASN A 91 -21.08 14.36 12.12
C ASN A 91 -20.04 13.30 12.48
N ASP A 92 -19.39 13.48 13.64
CA ASP A 92 -18.45 12.51 14.25
C ASP A 92 -17.25 12.12 13.38
N MET A 93 -16.77 13.08 12.58
CA MET A 93 -15.55 12.96 11.82
C MET A 93 -14.35 13.41 12.66
N PHE A 94 -13.47 12.48 13.02
CA PHE A 94 -12.26 12.76 13.80
C PHE A 94 -11.00 12.47 12.96
N GLN A 95 -10.01 13.34 13.05
CA GLN A 95 -8.71 13.18 12.39
C GLN A 95 -7.57 13.67 13.30
N CYS A 96 -6.41 13.04 13.23
CA CYS A 96 -5.20 13.55 13.89
C CYS A 96 -4.54 14.58 12.99
N CYS A 97 -4.40 15.81 13.48
CA CYS A 97 -3.84 16.92 12.71
C CYS A 97 -2.93 17.79 13.56
N PHE A 98 -1.94 18.40 12.92
CA PHE A 98 -1.14 19.44 13.55
C PHE A 98 -1.92 20.75 13.48
N VAL A 99 -2.39 21.23 14.62
CA VAL A 99 -3.26 22.42 14.72
C VAL A 99 -2.76 23.33 15.83
N GLU A 100 -3.17 24.59 15.77
CA GLU A 100 -2.98 25.51 16.89
C GLU A 100 -3.71 24.93 18.11
N SER A 101 -2.99 24.82 19.22
CA SER A 101 -3.46 24.13 20.41
C SER A 101 -2.93 24.82 21.65
N ASN A 102 -3.77 24.90 22.67
CA ASN A 102 -3.42 25.41 24.00
C ASN A 102 -3.15 24.27 24.99
N MET A 103 -2.92 23.04 24.51
CA MET A 103 -2.67 21.87 25.35
C MET A 103 -1.38 21.98 26.19
N PHE A 104 -0.39 22.74 25.70
CA PHE A 104 0.85 23.03 26.40
C PHE A 104 1.16 24.53 26.27
N GLU A 105 1.44 25.21 27.39
CA GLU A 105 1.62 26.66 27.42
C GLU A 105 2.78 27.16 26.54
N ASP A 106 3.84 26.35 26.40
CA ASP A 106 5.04 26.71 25.65
C ASP A 106 5.04 26.21 24.18
N ILE A 107 3.98 25.52 23.74
CA ILE A 107 3.92 24.89 22.40
C ILE A 107 2.66 25.35 21.66
N PRO A 108 2.76 26.32 20.72
CA PRO A 108 1.60 26.91 20.06
C PRO A 108 0.89 25.97 19.07
N PHE A 109 1.55 24.92 18.59
CA PHE A 109 0.96 23.94 17.68
C PHE A 109 1.27 22.51 18.14
N PHE A 110 0.26 21.65 18.15
CA PHE A 110 0.40 20.26 18.58
C PHE A 110 -0.40 19.30 17.71
N GLY A 111 0.08 18.06 17.63
CA GLY A 111 -0.63 16.98 16.95
C GLY A 111 -1.75 16.46 17.85
N SER A 112 -2.98 16.89 17.59
CA SER A 112 -4.15 16.56 18.41
C SER A 112 -5.23 15.87 17.58
N THR A 113 -6.13 15.15 18.27
CA THR A 113 -7.32 14.61 17.61
C THR A 113 -8.35 15.71 17.48
N VAL A 114 -8.72 16.08 16.25
CA VAL A 114 -9.69 17.14 16.00
C VAL A 114 -10.99 16.59 15.48
N LYS A 115 -12.11 17.14 15.97
CA LYS A 115 -13.42 16.96 15.35
C LYS A 115 -13.56 17.93 14.18
N LEU A 116 -13.83 17.40 12.99
CA LEU A 116 -14.07 18.18 11.79
C LEU A 116 -15.57 18.51 11.66
N GLY A 117 -15.86 19.69 11.14
CA GLY A 117 -17.22 20.13 10.85
C GLY A 117 -17.31 21.19 9.75
N LYS A 118 -18.47 21.85 9.66
CA LYS A 118 -18.80 22.72 8.50
C LYS A 118 -17.93 23.97 8.36
N LYS A 119 -17.22 24.35 9.42
CA LYS A 119 -16.33 25.53 9.45
C LYS A 119 -14.86 25.16 9.71
N GLY A 120 -14.48 23.90 9.51
CA GLY A 120 -13.13 23.40 9.82
C GLY A 120 -13.11 22.64 11.15
N VAL A 121 -12.21 23.00 12.07
CA VAL A 121 -12.08 22.35 13.38
C VAL A 121 -13.22 22.81 14.30
N GLU A 122 -14.01 21.86 14.81
CA GLU A 122 -15.08 22.13 15.79
C GLU A 122 -14.63 21.93 17.23
N ALA A 123 -13.74 20.95 17.48
CA ALA A 123 -13.20 20.65 18.79
C ALA A 123 -11.82 20.02 18.68
N ILE A 124 -10.98 20.24 19.69
CA ILE A 124 -9.65 19.64 19.85
C ILE A 124 -9.71 18.79 21.13
N ASN A 125 -9.35 17.51 21.01
CA ASN A 125 -9.30 16.53 22.10
C ASN A 125 -7.86 16.13 22.42
#